data_AF-A0A016SYL3-F1
#
_entry.id   AF-A0A016SYL3-F1
#
_cell.length_a   1.000
_cell.length_b   1.000
_cell.length_c   1.000
_cell.angle_alpha   90.00
_cell.angle_beta   90.00
_cell.angle_gamma   90.00
#
_symmetry.space_group_name_H-M   'P 1'
#
loop_
_entity.id
_entity.type
_entity.pdbx_description
1 polymer ?
#
loop_
_entity_poly.entity_id
_entity_poly.type
_entity_poly.pdbx_seq_one_letter_code
_entity_poly.pdbx_strand_id
1 'polypeptide(L)'
;MDWMMIPGLDDNTCVQQYHSQVRSRAPNLASNERLCSMAHGKPMAPSNTTQFLLEDREARAEQGLEVELAHEASERRRVRSISVSSEFMAASEGASSSGDSETDKEMDREFEAEFEEYTMDRLSRLTKDEMTREILDKEKNAELYQENMSRMMKENQRLRKMLQDNGIPVDHNHTSQPVV
;
A
#
# COMPACT_ATOMS: atom_id res chain seq x y z
N MET A 1 -41.23 10.07 -38.34
CA MET A 1 -39.82 9.83 -38.69
C MET A 1 -39.70 8.35 -38.96
N ASP A 2 -40.06 7.96 -40.18
CA ASP A 2 -39.69 6.67 -40.74
C ASP A 2 -38.30 6.80 -41.34
N TRP A 3 -37.39 5.89 -41.02
CA TRP A 3 -36.22 5.62 -41.86
C TRP A 3 -36.25 4.15 -42.27
N MET A 4 -36.18 4.01 -43.58
CA MET A 4 -36.35 2.82 -44.40
C MET A 4 -35.24 1.77 -44.22
N MET A 5 -35.60 0.55 -44.62
CA MET A 5 -34.75 -0.64 -44.75
C MET A 5 -33.51 -0.46 -45.65
N ILE A 6 -32.47 -1.26 -45.38
CA ILE A 6 -31.63 -1.89 -46.41
C ILE A 6 -31.41 -3.36 -46.03
N PRO A 7 -31.87 -4.34 -46.82
CA PRO A 7 -31.62 -5.77 -46.56
C PRO A 7 -30.40 -6.28 -47.32
N GLY A 8 -29.63 -7.15 -46.67
CA GLY A 8 -28.66 -8.07 -47.30
C GLY A 8 -27.20 -7.62 -47.24
N LEU A 9 -26.45 -8.17 -46.29
CA LEU A 9 -25.07 -8.63 -46.44
C LEU A 9 -24.64 -9.27 -45.12
N ASP A 10 -24.23 -10.53 -45.21
CA ASP A 10 -24.17 -11.47 -44.11
C ASP A 10 -22.88 -11.27 -43.30
N ASP A 11 -22.99 -11.10 -41.97
CA ASP A 11 -21.89 -10.84 -41.02
C ASP A 11 -20.82 -11.96 -40.92
N ASN A 12 -20.99 -13.05 -41.68
CA ASN A 12 -20.15 -14.25 -41.56
C ASN A 12 -18.81 -14.19 -42.31
N THR A 13 -18.61 -13.23 -43.22
CA THR A 13 -17.36 -13.18 -44.00
C THR A 13 -16.22 -12.50 -43.24
N CYS A 14 -16.53 -11.53 -42.37
CA CYS A 14 -15.51 -10.77 -41.62
C CYS A 14 -14.82 -11.65 -40.55
N VAL A 15 -15.58 -12.52 -39.88
CA VAL A 15 -15.06 -13.39 -38.81
C VAL A 15 -14.16 -14.50 -39.35
N GLN A 16 -14.46 -15.02 -40.55
CA GLN A 16 -13.64 -16.06 -41.21
C GLN A 16 -12.23 -15.57 -41.55
N GLN A 17 -12.11 -14.30 -41.95
CA GLN A 17 -10.83 -13.71 -42.35
C GLN A 17 -9.90 -13.50 -41.13
N TYR A 18 -10.48 -13.20 -39.96
CA TYR A 18 -9.74 -13.06 -38.71
C TYR A 18 -9.16 -14.40 -38.22
N HIS A 19 -9.90 -15.50 -38.37
CA HIS A 19 -9.45 -16.82 -37.91
C HIS A 19 -8.30 -17.42 -38.74
N SER A 20 -8.27 -17.16 -40.05
CA SER A 20 -7.17 -17.66 -40.90
C SER A 20 -5.85 -16.95 -40.64
N GLN A 21 -5.87 -15.67 -40.28
CA GLN A 21 -4.67 -14.86 -40.05
C GLN A 21 -3.91 -15.28 -38.78
N VAL A 22 -4.61 -15.79 -37.76
CA VAL A 22 -4.01 -16.16 -36.46
C VAL A 22 -3.32 -17.54 -36.52
N ARG A 23 -3.70 -18.41 -37.46
CA ARG A 23 -3.19 -19.78 -37.53
C ARG A 23 -1.80 -19.92 -38.16
N SER A 24 -1.34 -18.92 -38.92
CA SER A 24 -0.10 -19.01 -39.72
C SER A 24 1.16 -18.51 -39.01
N ARG A 25 1.10 -18.19 -37.71
CA ARG A 25 2.25 -17.60 -37.00
C ARG A 25 2.54 -18.28 -35.66
N ALA A 26 2.64 -19.60 -35.68
CA ALA A 26 3.19 -20.38 -34.58
C ALA A 26 4.67 -20.71 -34.85
N PRO A 27 5.63 -20.17 -34.09
CA PRO A 27 6.92 -20.80 -33.91
C PRO A 27 6.86 -21.85 -32.80
N ASN A 28 7.58 -22.94 -33.07
CA ASN A 28 7.71 -24.21 -32.34
C ASN A 28 7.65 -24.15 -30.81
N LEU A 29 6.71 -24.91 -30.25
CA LEU A 29 6.67 -25.36 -28.86
C LEU A 29 7.84 -26.33 -28.61
N ALA A 30 8.95 -25.84 -28.07
CA ALA A 30 9.98 -26.68 -27.47
C ALA A 30 10.07 -26.37 -25.98
N SER A 31 9.77 -27.41 -25.19
CA SER A 31 9.99 -27.54 -23.75
C SER A 31 9.16 -26.63 -22.83
N ASN A 32 7.90 -26.99 -22.64
CA ASN A 32 7.23 -26.69 -21.37
C ASN A 32 6.54 -27.96 -20.81
N GLU A 33 7.36 -28.99 -20.54
CA GLU A 33 6.98 -30.23 -19.85
C GLU A 33 6.67 -30.03 -18.35
N ARG A 34 5.92 -28.98 -17.99
CA ARG A 34 5.50 -28.75 -16.59
C ARG A 34 4.00 -28.46 -16.45
N LEU A 35 3.20 -28.90 -17.41
CA LEU A 35 1.76 -28.57 -17.43
C LEU A 35 0.80 -29.72 -17.15
N CYS A 36 1.29 -30.93 -16.85
CA CYS A 36 0.42 -32.08 -16.58
C CYS A 36 0.85 -32.91 -15.36
N SER A 37 0.91 -32.31 -14.17
CA SER A 37 0.74 -33.07 -12.93
C SER A 37 -0.40 -32.47 -12.10
N MET A 38 -1.57 -33.05 -12.32
CA MET A 38 -2.73 -32.93 -11.46
C MET A 38 -2.38 -33.34 -10.02
N ALA A 39 -2.86 -32.58 -9.04
CA ALA A 39 -3.77 -33.05 -7.99
C ALA A 39 -3.71 -32.10 -6.79
N HIS A 40 -4.75 -31.27 -6.65
CA HIS A 40 -5.43 -30.90 -5.39
C HIS A 40 -6.17 -29.56 -5.56
N GLY A 41 -7.36 -29.63 -6.17
CA GLY A 41 -8.56 -28.87 -5.81
C GLY A 41 -8.54 -27.33 -5.80
N LYS A 42 -7.44 -26.67 -6.16
CA LYS A 42 -7.34 -25.21 -6.14
C LYS A 42 -6.96 -24.72 -7.53
N PRO A 43 -7.67 -23.74 -8.11
CA PRO A 43 -7.25 -23.14 -9.36
C PRO A 43 -5.86 -22.54 -9.17
N MET A 44 -4.89 -23.03 -9.95
CA MET A 44 -3.56 -22.45 -9.98
C MET A 44 -3.70 -21.04 -10.54
N ALA A 45 -3.06 -20.07 -9.88
CA ALA A 45 -3.09 -18.70 -10.37
C ALA A 45 -2.58 -18.68 -11.83
N PRO A 46 -3.17 -17.84 -12.70
CA PRO A 46 -2.69 -17.68 -14.07
C PRO A 46 -1.18 -17.44 -14.06
N SER A 47 -0.47 -18.09 -14.99
CA SER A 47 0.98 -17.91 -15.11
C SER A 47 1.28 -16.42 -15.23
N ASN A 48 2.18 -15.94 -14.36
CA ASN A 48 2.51 -14.53 -14.27
C ASN A 48 2.99 -14.02 -15.64
N THR A 49 2.27 -13.03 -16.20
CA THR A 49 2.55 -12.43 -17.50
C THR A 49 3.51 -11.24 -17.38
N THR A 50 4.53 -11.29 -16.52
CA THR A 50 5.61 -10.27 -16.51
C THR A 50 6.44 -10.26 -17.81
N GLN A 51 6.06 -11.03 -18.83
CA GLN A 51 6.73 -11.04 -20.13
C GLN A 51 6.80 -9.65 -20.75
N PHE A 52 5.75 -8.82 -20.63
CA PHE A 52 5.81 -7.44 -21.13
C PHE A 52 6.88 -6.59 -20.42
N LEU A 53 7.14 -6.87 -19.13
CA LEU A 53 8.19 -6.18 -18.36
C LEU A 53 9.59 -6.68 -18.72
N LEU A 54 9.72 -7.95 -19.11
CA LEU A 54 10.97 -8.51 -19.58
C LEU A 54 11.31 -8.00 -20.99
N GLU A 55 10.33 -7.97 -21.89
CA GLU A 55 10.44 -7.40 -23.24
C GLU A 55 10.77 -5.90 -23.19
N ASP A 56 10.11 -5.13 -22.32
CA ASP A 56 10.40 -3.70 -22.11
C ASP A 56 11.81 -3.46 -21.54
N ARG A 57 12.26 -4.34 -20.64
CA ARG A 57 13.62 -4.30 -20.09
C ARG A 57 14.68 -4.62 -21.15
N GLU A 58 14.43 -5.63 -21.98
CA GLU A 58 15.33 -6.02 -23.07
C GLU A 58 15.40 -4.92 -24.14
N ALA A 59 14.26 -4.32 -24.51
CA ALA A 59 14.20 -3.19 -25.43
C ALA A 59 15.00 -1.97 -24.94
N ARG A 60 14.96 -1.66 -23.64
CA ARG A 60 15.78 -0.59 -23.04
C ARG A 60 17.27 -0.93 -22.99
N ALA A 61 17.61 -2.20 -22.74
CA ALA A 61 18.98 -2.67 -22.76
C ALA A 61 19.60 -2.62 -24.16
N GLU A 62 18.83 -3.00 -25.20
CA GLU A 62 19.28 -3.00 -26.60
C GLU A 62 19.49 -1.58 -27.16
N GLN A 63 18.82 -0.58 -26.58
CA GLN A 63 19.05 0.86 -26.87
C GLN A 63 20.32 1.43 -26.22
N GLY A 64 21.16 0.60 -25.58
CA GLY A 64 22.45 1.01 -25.02
C GLY A 64 22.35 1.86 -23.75
N LEU A 65 21.20 1.86 -23.06
CA LEU A 65 20.97 2.55 -21.79
C LEU A 65 21.55 1.77 -20.59
N GLU A 66 22.79 1.30 -20.71
CA GLU A 66 23.50 0.53 -19.68
C GLU A 66 23.62 1.31 -18.36
N VAL A 67 23.76 2.64 -18.46
CA VAL A 67 23.86 3.56 -17.31
C VAL A 67 22.55 3.64 -16.53
N GLU A 68 21.41 3.64 -17.22
CA GLU A 68 20.08 3.69 -16.59
C GLU A 68 19.72 2.36 -15.92
N LEU A 69 20.14 1.24 -16.53
CA LEU A 69 20.00 -0.11 -15.97
C LEU A 69 20.88 -0.33 -14.74
N ALA A 70 22.09 0.23 -14.71
CA ALA A 70 22.96 0.21 -13.54
C ALA A 70 22.39 1.06 -12.39
N HIS A 71 21.80 2.22 -12.72
CA HIS A 71 21.09 3.05 -11.74
C HIS A 71 19.88 2.31 -11.15
N GLU A 72 19.02 1.73 -11.99
CA GLU A 72 17.86 0.95 -11.54
C GLU A 72 18.27 -0.30 -10.73
N ALA A 73 19.35 -0.99 -11.12
CA ALA A 73 19.89 -2.12 -10.36
C ALA A 73 20.46 -1.68 -9.00
N SER A 74 21.07 -0.50 -8.92
CA SER A 74 21.55 0.12 -7.69
C SER A 74 20.39 0.51 -6.77
N GLU A 75 19.32 1.09 -7.32
CA GLU A 75 18.08 1.39 -6.58
C GLU A 75 17.45 0.12 -6.01
N ARG A 76 17.31 -0.93 -6.84
CA ARG A 76 16.82 -2.24 -6.37
C ARG A 76 17.72 -2.88 -5.32
N ARG A 77 19.01 -2.52 -5.24
CA ARG A 77 19.92 -2.98 -4.18
C ARG A 77 19.64 -2.25 -2.86
N ARG A 78 19.39 -0.94 -2.90
CA ARG A 78 18.94 -0.14 -1.74
C ARG A 78 17.57 -0.60 -1.22
N VAL A 79 16.66 -0.99 -2.13
CA VAL A 79 15.34 -1.54 -1.77
C VAL A 79 15.43 -3.00 -1.31
N ARG A 80 16.47 -3.76 -1.68
CA ARG A 80 16.69 -5.11 -1.13
C ARG A 80 17.27 -5.10 0.29
N SER A 81 18.01 -4.06 0.68
CA SER A 81 18.43 -3.90 2.09
C SER A 81 17.27 -3.62 3.04
N ILE A 82 16.08 -3.22 2.55
CA ILE A 82 14.86 -3.15 3.36
C ILE A 82 14.02 -4.45 3.28
N SER A 83 14.50 -5.49 2.59
CA SER A 83 13.84 -6.80 2.58
C SER A 83 14.11 -7.52 3.90
N VAL A 84 13.25 -7.27 4.88
CA VAL A 84 13.09 -8.11 6.07
C VAL A 84 12.74 -9.51 5.61
N SER A 85 13.71 -10.42 5.61
CA SER A 85 13.48 -11.85 5.49
C SER A 85 14.47 -12.64 6.35
N SER A 86 13.89 -13.23 7.40
CA SER A 86 14.33 -14.36 8.23
C SER A 86 15.55 -14.19 9.17
N GLU A 87 15.24 -14.22 10.46
CA GLU A 87 16.00 -14.84 11.56
C GLU A 87 17.41 -14.32 11.86
N PHE A 88 17.50 -13.12 12.43
CA PHE A 88 18.39 -12.87 13.58
C PHE A 88 17.91 -11.63 14.35
N MET A 89 16.76 -11.73 15.03
CA MET A 89 16.43 -10.79 16.10
C MET A 89 17.00 -11.33 17.41
N ALA A 90 18.30 -11.18 17.59
CA ALA A 90 18.95 -11.37 18.88
C ALA A 90 19.74 -10.11 19.22
N ALA A 91 19.14 -9.33 20.13
CA ALA A 91 19.78 -8.35 21.00
C ALA A 91 20.69 -7.29 20.34
N SER A 92 20.08 -6.21 19.88
CA SER A 92 20.68 -4.89 20.06
C SER A 92 19.58 -3.94 20.52
N GLU A 93 19.54 -3.74 21.83
CA GLU A 93 18.80 -2.63 22.43
C GLU A 93 19.47 -1.32 22.00
N GLY A 94 18.69 -0.41 21.42
CA GLY A 94 19.17 0.92 21.05
C GLY A 94 18.65 1.38 19.71
N ALA A 95 17.50 2.06 19.75
CA ALA A 95 17.11 3.14 18.84
C ALA A 95 17.59 3.04 17.38
N SER A 96 16.68 2.70 16.47
CA SER A 96 16.69 3.39 15.17
C SER A 96 16.33 4.85 15.40
N SER A 97 17.29 5.63 15.88
CA SER A 97 17.35 7.08 15.68
C SER A 97 17.82 7.30 14.26
N SER A 98 16.88 7.23 13.32
CA SER A 98 17.11 7.51 11.90
C SER A 98 16.16 8.65 11.48
N GLY A 99 16.32 9.79 12.14
CA GLY A 99 15.60 11.05 11.89
C GLY A 99 16.09 12.22 12.77
N ASP A 100 17.28 12.13 13.36
CA ASP A 100 17.86 13.16 14.23
C ASP A 100 19.02 13.89 13.51
N SER A 101 18.86 14.12 12.21
CA SER A 101 19.74 15.07 11.52
C SER A 101 19.18 16.48 11.68
N GLU A 102 20.05 17.48 11.85
CA GLU A 102 19.61 18.88 11.94
C GLU A 102 18.85 19.32 10.67
N THR A 103 19.14 18.68 9.53
CA THR A 103 18.40 18.85 8.28
C THR A 103 16.98 18.28 8.35
N ASP A 104 16.76 17.11 8.99
CA ASP A 104 15.41 16.55 9.16
C ASP A 104 14.56 17.45 10.07
N LYS A 105 15.15 17.99 11.15
CA LYS A 105 14.46 18.93 12.04
C LYS A 105 14.12 20.27 11.39
N GLU A 106 14.93 20.74 10.44
CA GLU A 106 14.59 21.95 9.67
C GLU A 106 13.45 21.65 8.69
N MET A 107 13.52 20.52 7.97
CA MET A 107 12.43 20.10 7.07
C MET A 107 11.11 19.90 7.81
N ASP A 108 11.12 19.28 9.01
CA ASP A 108 9.91 19.12 9.83
C ASP A 108 9.36 20.48 10.27
N ARG A 109 10.23 21.45 10.60
CA ARG A 109 9.82 22.81 10.96
C ARG A 109 9.23 23.57 9.78
N GLU A 110 9.84 23.48 8.61
CA GLU A 110 9.31 24.06 7.37
C GLU A 110 7.94 23.46 7.03
N PHE A 111 7.81 22.14 7.13
CA PHE A 111 6.54 21.45 6.91
C PHE A 111 5.45 21.89 7.90
N GLU A 112 5.77 21.96 9.20
CA GLU A 112 4.80 22.40 10.22
C GLU A 112 4.35 23.84 9.95
N ALA A 113 5.27 24.73 9.56
CA ALA A 113 4.94 26.12 9.24
C ALA A 113 4.03 26.23 8.01
N GLU A 114 4.33 25.52 6.92
CA GLU A 114 3.49 25.48 5.72
C GLU A 114 2.11 24.86 6.01
N PHE A 115 2.08 23.81 6.84
CA PHE A 115 0.85 23.14 7.24
C PHE A 115 -0.04 24.04 8.09
N GLU A 116 0.54 24.79 9.02
CA GLU A 116 -0.17 25.77 9.84
C GLU A 116 -0.71 26.92 8.98
N GLU A 117 0.11 27.47 8.07
CA GLU A 117 -0.32 28.50 7.14
C GLU A 117 -1.50 28.03 6.29
N TYR A 118 -1.40 26.85 5.68
CA TYR A 118 -2.49 26.26 4.90
C TYR A 118 -3.74 26.05 5.73
N THR A 119 -3.59 25.57 6.98
CA THR A 119 -4.71 25.35 7.88
C THR A 119 -5.41 26.67 8.23
N MET A 120 -4.66 27.72 8.51
CA MET A 120 -5.19 29.04 8.79
C MET A 120 -5.89 29.64 7.55
N ASP A 121 -5.31 29.52 6.36
CA ASP A 121 -5.95 29.97 5.10
C ASP A 121 -7.27 29.23 4.87
N ARG A 122 -7.30 27.90 5.03
CA ARG A 122 -8.53 27.10 4.94
C ARG A 122 -9.60 27.61 5.90
N LEU A 123 -9.25 27.80 7.17
CA LEU A 123 -10.17 28.28 8.19
C LEU A 123 -10.69 29.69 7.88
N SER A 124 -9.85 30.56 7.31
CA SER A 124 -10.23 31.91 6.92
C SER A 124 -11.27 31.94 5.79
N ARG A 125 -11.30 30.91 4.95
CA ARG A 125 -12.24 30.75 3.83
C ARG A 125 -13.60 30.17 4.25
N LEU A 126 -13.70 29.60 5.44
CA LEU A 126 -14.95 29.02 5.93
C LEU A 126 -15.94 30.12 6.33
N THR A 127 -17.21 29.88 6.02
CA THR A 127 -18.30 30.70 6.59
C THR A 127 -18.47 30.40 8.07
N LYS A 128 -19.08 31.34 8.81
CA LYS A 128 -19.37 31.16 10.25
C LYS A 128 -20.17 29.89 10.54
N ASP A 129 -21.12 29.55 9.67
CA ASP A 129 -21.97 28.38 9.85
C ASP A 129 -21.19 27.08 9.58
N GLU A 130 -20.29 27.07 8.60
CA GLU A 130 -19.39 25.95 8.34
C GLU A 130 -18.41 25.73 9.50
N MET A 131 -17.80 26.81 10.00
CA MET A 131 -16.92 26.78 11.16
C MET A 131 -17.65 26.22 12.39
N THR A 132 -18.88 26.68 12.64
CA THR A 132 -19.70 26.19 13.77
C THR A 132 -19.97 24.69 13.63
N ARG A 133 -20.29 24.21 12.42
CA ARG A 133 -20.49 22.77 12.18
C ARG A 133 -19.23 21.96 12.44
N GLU A 134 -18.09 22.40 11.90
CA GLU A 134 -16.81 21.69 12.10
C GLU A 134 -16.41 21.63 13.58
N ILE A 135 -16.66 22.69 14.35
CA ILE A 135 -16.44 22.70 15.81
C ILE A 135 -17.33 21.65 16.50
N LEU A 136 -18.64 21.65 16.22
CA LEU A 136 -19.57 20.70 16.84
C LEU A 136 -19.22 19.24 16.51
N ASP A 137 -18.78 18.97 15.28
CA ASP A 137 -18.34 17.63 14.89
C ASP A 137 -17.07 17.19 15.63
N LYS A 138 -16.12 18.12 15.85
CA LYS A 138 -14.91 17.86 16.63
C LYS A 138 -15.24 17.64 18.11
N GLU A 139 -16.15 18.42 18.70
CA GLU A 139 -16.62 18.26 20.08
C GLU A 139 -17.26 16.88 20.27
N LYS A 140 -18.17 16.49 19.38
CA LYS A 140 -18.80 15.16 19.41
C LYS A 140 -17.78 14.02 19.31
N ASN A 141 -16.77 14.16 18.45
CA ASN A 141 -15.70 13.17 18.34
C ASN A 141 -14.82 13.12 19.60
N ALA A 142 -14.51 14.28 20.20
CA ALA A 142 -13.75 14.36 21.45
C ALA A 142 -14.49 13.67 22.60
N GLU A 143 -15.81 13.86 22.71
CA GLU A 143 -16.66 13.16 23.68
C GLU A 143 -16.58 11.63 23.48
N LEU A 144 -16.65 11.15 22.23
CA LEU A 144 -16.56 9.72 21.91
C LEU A 144 -15.20 9.13 22.31
N TYR A 145 -14.10 9.84 22.05
CA TYR A 145 -12.78 9.39 22.48
C TYR A 145 -12.64 9.39 24.00
N GLN A 146 -13.19 10.40 24.68
CA GLN A 146 -13.19 10.48 26.14
C GLN A 146 -14.00 9.34 26.77
N GLU A 147 -15.18 9.03 26.23
CA GLU A 147 -16.01 7.92 26.69
C GLU A 147 -15.29 6.58 26.49
N ASN A 148 -14.70 6.36 25.31
CA ASN A 148 -13.96 5.15 25.01
C ASN A 148 -12.75 4.98 25.94
N MET A 149 -11.98 6.05 26.16
CA MET A 149 -10.88 6.07 27.12
C MET A 149 -11.36 5.73 28.54
N SER A 150 -12.46 6.35 28.99
CA SER A 150 -13.06 6.06 30.30
C SER A 150 -13.49 4.59 30.42
N ARG A 151 -14.14 4.06 29.38
CA ARG A 151 -14.56 2.65 29.32
C ARG A 151 -13.36 1.72 29.39
N MET A 152 -12.31 1.99 28.63
CA MET A 152 -11.08 1.20 28.62
C MET A 152 -10.38 1.25 29.97
N MET A 153 -10.29 2.42 30.60
CA MET A 153 -9.69 2.58 31.93
C MET A 153 -10.48 1.80 33.01
N LYS A 154 -11.81 1.86 32.98
CA LYS A 154 -12.66 1.09 33.90
C LYS A 154 -12.49 -0.41 33.70
N GLU A 155 -12.45 -0.88 32.46
CA GLU A 155 -12.25 -2.31 32.18
C GLU A 155 -10.83 -2.75 32.58
N ASN A 156 -9.81 -1.94 32.29
CA ASN A 156 -8.44 -2.23 32.70
C ASN A 156 -8.33 -2.30 34.24
N GLN A 157 -9.00 -1.39 34.96
CA GLN A 157 -9.09 -1.44 36.42
C GLN A 157 -9.82 -2.70 36.91
N ARG A 158 -10.93 -3.08 36.26
CA ARG A 158 -11.68 -4.31 36.58
C ARG A 158 -10.82 -5.55 36.39
N LEU A 159 -10.10 -5.64 35.27
CA LEU A 159 -9.19 -6.74 34.96
C LEU A 159 -8.02 -6.79 35.94
N ARG A 160 -7.41 -5.64 36.26
CA ARG A 160 -6.34 -5.55 37.29
C ARG A 160 -6.82 -6.05 38.64
N LYS A 161 -8.03 -5.66 39.07
CA LYS A 161 -8.62 -6.16 40.30
C LYS A 161 -8.82 -7.68 40.24
N MET A 162 -9.37 -8.19 39.14
CA MET A 162 -9.56 -9.63 38.96
C MET A 162 -8.22 -10.40 39.00
N LEU A 163 -7.16 -9.87 38.40
CA LEU A 163 -5.83 -10.48 38.45
C LEU A 163 -5.28 -10.49 39.88
N GLN A 164 -5.41 -9.38 40.62
CA GLN A 164 -5.02 -9.30 42.03
C GLN A 164 -5.80 -10.30 42.90
N ASP A 165 -7.12 -10.39 42.70
CA ASP A 165 -7.99 -11.33 43.41
C ASP A 165 -7.59 -12.80 43.14
N ASN A 166 -7.01 -13.09 41.97
CA ASN A 166 -6.50 -14.41 41.59
C ASN A 166 -5.00 -14.60 41.90
N GLY A 167 -4.37 -13.66 42.61
CA GLY A 167 -2.95 -13.76 43.00
C GLY A 167 -1.96 -13.59 41.85
N ILE A 168 -2.38 -13.03 40.72
CA ILE A 168 -1.52 -12.76 39.55
C ILE A 168 -0.96 -11.34 39.68
N PRO A 169 0.38 -11.16 39.79
CA PRO A 169 0.99 -9.84 39.88
C PRO A 169 0.84 -9.09 38.54
N VAL A 170 0.55 -7.79 38.62
CA VAL A 170 0.47 -6.90 37.44
C VAL A 170 1.62 -5.91 37.50
N ASP A 171 2.59 -6.04 36.59
CA ASP A 171 3.73 -5.13 36.50
C ASP A 171 3.27 -3.73 36.04
N HIS A 172 3.83 -2.69 36.67
CA HIS A 172 3.49 -1.29 36.44
C HIS A 172 4.47 -0.58 35.47
N ASN A 173 5.42 -1.30 34.88
CA ASN A 173 6.64 -0.70 34.33
C ASN A 173 6.57 -0.19 32.87
N HIS A 174 5.40 -0.13 32.24
CA HIS A 174 5.32 0.22 30.80
C HIS A 174 4.53 1.49 30.46
N THR A 175 4.12 2.32 31.42
CA THR A 175 3.22 3.46 31.11
C THR A 175 3.71 4.83 31.57
N SER A 176 4.99 4.98 31.93
CA SER A 176 5.52 6.27 32.37
C SER A 176 6.88 6.55 31.75
N GLN A 177 6.93 6.78 30.44
CA GLN A 177 7.90 7.75 29.92
C GLN A 177 7.13 9.01 29.53
N PRO A 178 7.30 10.12 30.27
CA PRO A 178 6.84 11.41 29.78
C PRO A 178 7.69 11.76 28.56
N VAL A 179 7.03 11.95 27.42
CA VAL A 179 7.63 12.64 26.28
C VAL A 179 7.82 14.09 26.73
N VAL A 180 9.07 14.45 27.02
CA VAL A 180 9.51 15.83 27.29
C VAL A 180 9.83 16.50 25.96
#